data_AF-A0A7D7MBV3-F1
#
_entry.id   AF-A0A7D7MBV3-F1
#
_cell.length_a   1.000
_cell.length_b   1.000
_cell.length_c   1.000
_cell.angle_alpha   90.00
_cell.angle_beta   90.00
_cell.angle_gamma   90.00
#
_symmetry.space_group_name_H-M   'P 1'
#
loop_
_entity.id
_entity.type
_entity.pdbx_description
1 polymer ?
#
loop_
_entity_poly.entity_id
_entity_poly.type
_entity_poly.pdbx_seq_one_letter_code
_entity_poly.pdbx_strand_id
1 'polypeptide(L)' 'MKRFSTTSVSRAVLMIGLLLLIFSGIVIAVQSYFSYSMTTEAAERCYELGGFPEIEKSGWQMTHFECHID' A
#
# COMPACT_ATOMS: atom_id res chain seq x y z
N MET A 1 1.19 -29.19 -38.45
CA MET A 1 0.66 -28.67 -37.17
C MET A 1 1.81 -28.54 -36.17
N LYS A 2 2.15 -27.30 -35.76
CA LYS A 2 3.25 -27.04 -34.80
C LYS A 2 2.80 -27.48 -33.41
N ARG A 3 3.41 -28.55 -32.90
CA ARG A 3 3.21 -29.04 -31.53
C ARG A 3 3.89 -28.05 -30.59
N PHE A 4 3.16 -27.01 -30.17
CA PHE A 4 3.62 -26.15 -29.09
C PHE A 4 3.87 -27.04 -27.88
N SER A 5 5.13 -27.10 -27.45
CA SER A 5 5.57 -27.89 -26.31
C SER A 5 4.80 -27.43 -25.08
N THR A 6 3.86 -28.25 -24.61
CA THR A 6 3.04 -28.00 -23.43
C THR A 6 3.89 -27.61 -22.22
N THR A 7 5.13 -28.11 -22.15
CA THR A 7 6.13 -27.79 -21.13
C THR A 7 6.58 -26.32 -21.12
N SER A 8 6.62 -25.65 -22.28
CA SER A 8 7.00 -24.23 -22.37
C SER A 8 5.88 -23.31 -21.88
N VAL A 9 4.62 -23.68 -22.14
CA VAL A 9 3.44 -22.92 -21.72
C VAL A 9 3.28 -22.99 -20.20
N SER A 10 3.41 -24.17 -19.59
CA SER A 10 3.30 -24.31 -18.12
C SER A 10 4.36 -23.50 -17.36
N ARG A 11 5.59 -23.46 -17.87
CA ARG A 11 6.67 -22.64 -17.28
C ARG A 11 6.39 -21.15 -17.40
N ALA A 12 5.88 -20.70 -18.54
CA ALA A 12 5.50 -19.30 -18.73
C ALA A 12 4.38 -18.87 -17.76
N VAL A 13 3.36 -19.71 -17.59
CA VAL A 13 2.25 -19.45 -16.65
C VAL A 13 2.76 -19.34 -15.20
N LEU A 14 3.65 -20.24 -14.78
CA LEU A 14 4.25 -20.18 -13.44
C LEU A 14 5.04 -18.89 -13.23
N MET A 15 5.85 -18.48 -14.21
CA MET A 15 6.63 -17.25 -14.12
C MET A 15 5.75 -16.01 -14.04
N ILE A 16 4.69 -15.95 -14.85
CA ILE A 16 3.71 -14.85 -14.82
C ILE A 16 2.98 -14.82 -13.46
N GLY A 17 2.57 -15.99 -12.95
CA GLY A 17 1.95 -16.08 -11.63
C GLY A 17 2.86 -15.59 -10.51
N LEU A 18 4.13 -15.96 -10.53
CA LEU A 18 5.14 -15.50 -9.57
C LEU A 18 5.35 -13.99 -9.66
N LEU A 19 5.46 -13.44 -10.88
CA LEU A 19 5.60 -12.00 -11.09
C LEU A 19 4.40 -11.22 -10.56
N LEU A 20 3.18 -11.70 -10.80
CA LEU A 20 1.96 -11.08 -10.29
C LEU A 20 1.91 -11.08 -8.75
N LEU A 21 2.35 -12.18 -8.12
CA LEU A 21 2.41 -12.30 -6.66
C LEU A 21 3.44 -11.34 -6.06
N ILE A 22 4.61 -11.23 -6.67
CA ILE A 22 5.63 -10.27 -6.25
C ILE A 22 5.10 -8.83 -6.40
N PHE A 23 4.49 -8.53 -7.55
CA PHE A 23 3.98 -7.21 -7.85
C PHE A 23 2.85 -6.80 -6.89
N SER A 24 1.93 -7.70 -6.57
CA SER A 24 0.87 -7.42 -5.60
C SER A 24 1.42 -7.14 -4.21
N GLY A 25 2.44 -7.89 -3.77
CA GLY A 25 3.16 -7.62 -2.51
C GLY A 25 3.79 -6.23 -2.48
N ILE A 26 4.45 -5.82 -3.56
CA ILE A 26 5.04 -4.48 -3.69
C ILE A 26 3.96 -3.40 -3.61
N VAL A 27 2.84 -3.56 -4.34
CA VAL A 27 1.74 -2.59 -4.34
C VAL A 27 1.14 -2.44 -2.94
N ILE A 28 0.95 -3.53 -2.20
CA ILE A 28 0.44 -3.49 -0.83
C ILE A 28 1.43 -2.78 0.11
N ALA A 29 2.72 -3.10 0.00
CA ALA A 29 3.76 -2.47 0.82
C ALA A 29 3.85 -0.96 0.56
N VAL A 30 3.82 -0.55 -0.71
CA VAL A 30 3.87 0.86 -1.11
C VAL A 30 2.65 1.62 -0.58
N GLN A 31 1.44 1.09 -0.77
CA GLN A 31 0.21 1.73 -0.24
C GLN A 31 0.23 1.85 1.28
N SER A 32 0.73 0.83 1.98
CA SER A 32 0.87 0.84 3.44
C SER A 32 1.86 1.89 3.92
N TYR A 33 3.01 1.99 3.25
CA TYR A 33 4.06 2.96 3.60
C TYR A 33 3.58 4.40 3.42
N PHE A 34 2.97 4.72 2.28
CA PHE A 34 2.45 6.06 2.01
C PHE A 34 1.32 6.44 2.96
N SER A 35 0.43 5.49 3.28
CA SER A 35 -0.62 5.70 4.28
C SER A 35 -0.03 6.08 5.64
N TYR A 36 0.97 5.32 6.09
CA TYR A 36 1.63 5.57 7.36
C TYR A 36 2.31 6.94 7.35
N SER A 37 3.18 7.21 6.38
CA SER A 37 3.97 8.45 6.33
C SER A 37 3.07 9.69 6.31
N MET A 38 2.01 9.67 5.50
CA MET A 38 1.06 10.78 5.41
C MET A 38 0.39 11.06 6.77
N THR A 39 -0.02 10.00 7.46
CA THR A 39 -0.73 10.15 8.74
C THR A 39 0.21 10.58 9.87
N THR A 40 1.45 10.09 9.85
CA THR A 40 2.48 10.52 10.80
C THR A 40 2.85 11.97 10.58
N GLU A 41 3.04 12.40 9.33
CA GLU A 41 3.36 13.80 9.01
C GLU A 41 2.23 14.75 9.43
N ALA A 42 0.97 14.38 9.18
CA ALA A 42 -0.18 15.17 9.64
C ALA A 42 -0.25 15.25 11.17
N ALA A 43 -0.01 14.13 11.86
CA ALA A 43 0.02 14.07 13.32
C ALA A 43 1.15 14.92 13.90
N GLU A 44 2.37 14.81 13.36
CA GLU A 44 3.54 15.57 13.80
C GLU A 44 3.30 17.07 13.68
N ARG A 45 2.72 17.54 12.57
CA ARG A 45 2.35 18.95 12.43
C ARG A 45 1.35 19.41 13.49
N CYS A 46 0.41 18.56 13.89
CA CYS A 46 -0.51 18.89 14.98
C CYS A 46 0.21 18.97 16.33
N TYR A 47 1.10 18.02 16.60
CA TYR A 47 1.92 18.03 17.82
C TYR A 47 2.86 19.26 17.89
N GLU A 48 3.42 19.69 16.77
CA GLU A 48 4.25 20.92 16.69
C GLU A 48 3.46 22.18 17.06
N LEU A 49 2.14 22.18 16.81
CA LEU A 49 1.24 23.25 17.21
C LEU A 49 0.77 23.14 18.68
N GLY A 50 1.23 22.11 19.40
CA GLY A 50 0.82 21.81 20.77
C GLY A 50 -0.54 21.12 20.88
N GLY A 51 -1.11 20.65 19.77
CA GLY A 51 -2.40 19.97 19.73
C GLY A 51 -2.31 18.45 19.80
N PHE A 52 -3.48 17.81 19.95
CA PHE A 52 -3.67 16.38 19.86
C PHE A 52 -4.38 16.00 18.55
N PRO A 53 -3.76 15.19 17.68
CA PRO A 53 -4.37 14.78 16.42
C PRO A 53 -5.41 13.68 16.62
N GLU A 54 -6.59 13.85 16.03
CA GLU A 54 -7.60 12.83 15.85
C GLU A 54 -7.58 12.33 14.41
N ILE A 55 -7.41 11.03 14.22
CA ILE A 55 -7.18 10.40 12.91
C ILE A 55 -8.17 9.27 12.72
N GLU A 56 -9.00 9.38 11.68
CA GLU A 56 -9.81 8.26 11.20
C GLU A 56 -9.24 7.73 9.88
N LYS A 57 -9.23 6.40 9.77
CA LYS A 57 -8.76 5.69 8.57
C LYS A 57 -9.81 4.69 8.09
N SER A 58 -9.96 4.61 6.78
CA SER A 58 -10.62 3.51 6.10
C SER A 58 -9.58 2.78 5.23
N GLY A 59 -9.13 1.62 5.70
CA GLY A 59 -8.01 0.90 5.08
C GLY A 59 -6.71 1.72 5.12
N TRP A 60 -6.13 1.99 3.94
CA TRP A 60 -4.92 2.81 3.79
C TRP A 60 -5.20 4.30 3.54
N GLN A 61 -6.47 4.70 3.46
CA GLN A 61 -6.82 6.10 3.23
C GLN A 61 -7.21 6.77 4.55
N MET A 62 -6.66 7.96 4.77
CA MET A 62 -7.07 8.85 5.85
C MET A 62 -8.40 9.50 5.42
N THR A 63 -9.46 9.26 6.18
CA THR A 63 -10.81 9.75 5.86
C THR A 63 -11.14 11.04 6.61
N HIS A 64 -10.63 11.15 7.83
CA HIS A 64 -10.80 12.32 8.66
C HIS A 64 -9.50 12.60 9.40
N PHE A 65 -9.14 13.88 9.46
CA PHE A 65 -8.02 14.38 10.25
C PHE A 65 -8.46 15.67 10.92
N GLU A 66 -8.36 15.70 12.23
CA GLU A 66 -8.63 16.88 13.04
C GLU A 66 -7.48 17.09 14.03
N CYS A 67 -7.18 18.36 14.34
CA CYS A 67 -6.14 18.72 15.28
C CYS A 67 -6.78 19.53 16.40
N HIS A 68 -6.88 18.93 17.59
CA HIS A 68 -7.45 19.58 18.77
C HIS A 68 -6.37 20.38 19.47
N ILE A 69 -6.49 21.71 19.41
CA ILE A 69 -5.57 22.66 20.05
C ILE A 69 -6.41 23.40 21.10
N ASP A 70 -6.56 22.79 22.27
CA ASP A 70 -7.32 23.34 23.40
C ASP A 70 -6.49 24.35 24.22
#